data_AF-A0AAV4X225-F1
#
_entry.id   AF-A0AAV4X225-F1
#
_cell.length_a   1.000
_cell.length_b   1.000
_cell.length_c   1.000
_cell.angle_alpha   90.00
_cell.angle_beta   90.00
_cell.angle_gamma   90.00
#
_symmetry.space_group_name_H-M   'P 1'
#
loop_
_entity.id
_entity.type
_entity.pdbx_description
1 polymer ?
#
loop_
_entity_poly.entity_id
_entity_poly.type
_entity_poly.pdbx_seq_one_letter_code
_entity_poly.pdbx_strand_id
1 'polypeptide(L)'
;MWWLVLVCWTLVVARLQNVEAQSSYGYNSRYDFNRRSHAAYPSYIRTRIINPSNIGTGGVYQSTRVIYPSANTVNNPSNTPFGVAYPSNTAFGVAYPNTNTPGERYPGNVPNAGTVGVFTSTAKGDKVNLDVYYETNCPDSMRFIVNQLSPTFRDLENIVDVRLIPFGKARASYDPTSNKYEFQCHHGFAECYGNTVQGCAISLYPDVETHLNFISCMESYPRPSDSGQKCARRQSLDWRKISKCADGEEGKQILFRNGELTKALQPAVTFVPWININKVHTDSIQRKSLRNLKSVICDAYKRPHPKC
;
A
#
# COMPACT_ATOMS: atom_id res chain seq x y z
N MET A 1 -22.73 59.33 37.18
CA MET A 1 -22.37 57.91 36.99
C MET A 1 -22.04 57.59 35.53
N TRP A 2 -21.07 58.31 34.95
CA TRP A 2 -20.66 58.19 33.54
C TRP A 2 -19.13 58.06 33.38
N TRP A 3 -18.44 57.61 34.43
CA TRP A 3 -16.98 57.42 34.43
C TRP A 3 -16.54 55.95 34.57
N LEU A 4 -17.48 55.00 34.73
CA LEU A 4 -17.16 53.56 34.85
C LEU A 4 -17.38 52.75 33.55
N VAL A 5 -17.96 53.34 32.50
CA VAL A 5 -18.20 52.64 31.22
C VAL A 5 -17.05 52.86 30.21
N LEU A 6 -16.24 53.91 30.39
CA LEU A 6 -15.10 54.22 29.49
C LEU A 6 -13.81 53.45 29.80
N VAL A 7 -13.68 52.84 30.99
CA VAL A 7 -12.48 52.07 31.38
C VAL A 7 -12.56 50.60 30.96
N CYS A 8 -13.75 50.10 30.59
CA CYS A 8 -13.93 48.70 30.18
C CYS A 8 -13.72 48.48 28.66
N TRP A 9 -13.77 49.54 27.84
CA TRP A 9 -13.53 49.44 26.39
C TRP A 9 -12.05 49.52 26.00
N THR A 10 -11.19 50.11 26.83
CA THR A 10 -9.74 50.21 26.55
C THR A 10 -8.95 48.95 26.94
N LEU A 11 -9.52 48.05 27.73
CA LEU A 11 -8.88 46.76 28.10
C LEU A 11 -9.22 45.60 27.14
N VAL A 12 -10.24 45.73 26.29
CA VAL A 12 -10.58 44.70 25.29
C VAL A 12 -9.81 44.88 23.98
N VAL A 13 -9.39 46.10 23.64
CA VAL A 13 -8.59 46.37 22.42
C VAL A 13 -7.10 46.03 22.60
N ALA A 14 -6.59 45.98 23.84
CA ALA A 14 -5.20 45.62 24.14
C ALA A 14 -4.90 44.09 24.09
N ARG A 15 -5.90 43.23 23.83
CA ARG A 15 -5.70 41.78 23.61
C ARG A 15 -5.81 41.32 22.15
N LEU A 16 -6.02 42.23 21.20
CA LEU A 16 -6.16 41.90 19.76
C LEU A 16 -5.02 42.41 18.87
N GLN A 17 -3.91 42.92 19.43
CA GLN A 17 -2.71 43.29 18.66
C GLN A 17 -1.47 42.44 18.98
N ASN A 18 -1.61 41.32 19.72
CA ASN A 18 -0.50 40.45 20.12
C ASN A 18 -0.54 39.02 19.54
N VAL A 19 -1.26 38.79 18.44
CA VAL A 19 -1.30 37.47 17.75
C VAL A 19 -0.67 37.49 16.34
N GLU A 20 -0.22 38.64 15.83
CA GLU A 20 0.37 38.74 14.47
C GLU A 20 1.91 38.91 14.45
N ALA A 21 2.62 38.53 15.51
CA ALA A 21 4.08 38.68 15.56
C ALA A 21 4.84 37.39 15.93
N GLN A 22 4.48 36.24 15.34
CA GLN A 22 5.34 35.04 15.30
C GLN A 22 5.12 34.22 14.02
N SER A 23 5.33 34.83 12.84
CA SER A 23 5.38 34.12 11.56
C SER A 23 6.41 34.75 10.62
N SER A 24 7.66 34.81 11.08
CA SER A 24 8.79 35.14 10.21
C SER A 24 10.07 34.49 10.73
N TYR A 25 10.10 33.16 10.72
CA TYR A 25 11.36 32.42 10.60
C TYR A 25 11.29 31.65 9.29
N GLY A 26 12.04 32.15 8.31
CA GLY A 26 12.14 31.54 6.99
C GLY A 26 12.72 30.14 7.08
N TYR A 27 11.99 29.16 6.56
CA TYR A 27 12.55 27.85 6.25
C TYR A 27 12.85 27.80 4.75
N ASN A 28 14.02 28.35 4.40
CA ASN A 28 14.60 28.18 3.09
C ASN A 28 15.31 26.82 3.08
N SER A 29 14.72 25.84 2.41
CA SER A 29 15.36 24.54 2.24
C SER A 29 15.16 24.09 0.79
N ARG A 30 16.08 24.56 -0.06
CA ARG A 30 16.47 23.85 -1.27
C ARG A 30 17.15 22.55 -0.82
N TYR A 31 16.53 21.41 -1.07
CA TYR A 31 17.28 20.15 -1.13
C TYR A 31 17.44 19.76 -2.59
N ASP A 32 18.56 20.24 -3.13
CA ASP A 32 19.21 19.72 -4.31
C ASP A 32 20.04 18.50 -3.87
N PHE A 33 19.69 17.29 -4.29
CA PHE A 33 20.53 16.11 -4.07
C PHE A 33 20.60 15.27 -5.34
N ASN A 34 21.36 15.81 -6.29
CA ASN A 34 21.93 15.03 -7.38
C ASN A 34 23.45 14.95 -7.18
N ARG A 35 23.94 13.93 -6.47
CA ARG A 35 25.30 13.40 -6.66
C ARG A 35 25.49 11.99 -6.08
N ARG A 36 25.68 11.07 -7.04
CA ARG A 36 26.35 9.77 -7.02
C ARG A 36 27.15 9.40 -5.77
N SER A 37 26.99 8.17 -5.28
CA SER A 37 28.10 7.21 -5.18
C SER A 37 27.60 5.77 -5.06
N HIS A 38 28.04 4.93 -5.99
CA HIS A 38 28.07 3.48 -5.82
C HIS A 38 29.01 3.13 -4.66
N ALA A 39 28.59 2.25 -3.76
CA ALA A 39 29.50 1.52 -2.90
C ALA A 39 29.03 0.07 -2.78
N ALA A 40 29.88 -0.83 -3.29
CA ALA A 40 29.79 -2.26 -3.13
C ALA A 40 30.02 -2.65 -1.67
N TYR A 41 29.34 -3.69 -1.20
CA TYR A 41 29.64 -4.33 0.09
C TYR A 41 30.72 -5.41 -0.11
N PRO A 42 31.82 -5.41 0.66
CA PRO A 42 32.57 -6.61 0.94
C PRO A 42 32.38 -7.04 2.40
N SER A 43 31.99 -8.31 2.53
CA SER A 43 32.03 -9.13 3.73
C SER A 43 33.45 -9.30 4.25
N TYR A 44 33.71 -9.03 5.54
CA TYR A 44 34.81 -9.67 6.27
C TYR A 44 34.50 -9.79 7.77
N ILE A 45 34.53 -11.03 8.25
CA ILE A 45 34.58 -11.43 9.65
C ILE A 45 35.97 -11.06 10.19
N ARG A 46 36.02 -10.35 11.34
CA ARG A 46 37.26 -10.22 12.12
C ARG A 46 36.96 -10.50 13.58
N THR A 47 37.36 -11.68 14.03
CA THR A 47 37.51 -12.04 15.44
C THR A 47 38.59 -11.16 16.06
N ARG A 48 38.30 -10.53 17.20
CA ARG A 48 39.34 -9.98 18.10
C ARG A 48 39.30 -10.72 19.43
N ILE A 49 40.43 -11.33 19.73
CA ILE A 49 40.86 -11.80 21.04
C ILE A 49 41.10 -10.56 21.92
N ILE A 50 40.55 -10.55 23.14
CA ILE A 50 40.91 -9.60 24.20
C ILE A 50 41.30 -10.44 25.43
N ASN A 51 42.53 -10.26 25.91
CA ASN A 51 43.02 -10.80 27.18
C ASN A 51 42.83 -9.74 28.30
N PRO A 52 42.68 -10.15 29.58
CA PRO A 52 42.00 -9.37 30.60
C PRO A 52 42.96 -8.60 31.50
N SER A 53 42.71 -7.30 31.73
CA SER A 53 43.15 -6.58 32.94
C SER A 53 42.39 -5.27 33.08
N ASN A 54 41.43 -5.20 34.00
CA ASN A 54 41.30 -4.12 34.99
C ASN A 54 39.93 -4.18 35.68
N ILE A 55 40.01 -4.50 36.97
CA ILE A 55 38.94 -4.49 37.95
C ILE A 55 38.67 -3.03 38.33
N GLY A 56 37.43 -2.58 38.16
CA GLY A 56 36.94 -1.27 38.56
C GLY A 56 35.47 -1.36 38.94
N THR A 57 35.19 -1.00 40.18
CA THR A 57 33.97 -1.18 40.97
C THR A 57 32.69 -0.53 40.43
N GLY A 58 31.56 -1.23 40.62
CA GLY A 58 30.33 -0.63 41.17
C GLY A 58 29.32 -0.03 40.19
N GLY A 59 28.23 -0.77 39.90
CA GLY A 59 27.05 -0.24 39.22
C GLY A 59 26.03 -1.34 38.90
N VAL A 60 25.24 -1.71 39.91
CA VAL A 60 24.16 -2.71 39.78
C VAL A 60 23.01 -2.12 38.96
N TYR A 61 22.75 -2.68 37.77
CA TYR A 61 21.45 -2.55 37.09
C TYR A 61 20.89 -3.97 36.92
N GLN A 62 19.82 -4.25 37.66
CA GLN A 62 19.09 -5.52 37.59
C GLN A 62 18.40 -5.65 36.22
N SER A 63 18.80 -6.66 35.45
CA SER A 63 18.04 -7.15 34.31
C SER A 63 17.12 -8.27 34.79
N THR A 64 15.83 -7.98 34.96
CA THR A 64 14.80 -9.02 35.16
C THR A 64 14.62 -9.79 33.85
N ARG A 65 15.35 -10.91 33.72
CA ARG A 65 15.02 -11.98 32.78
C ARG A 65 13.76 -12.68 33.28
N VAL A 66 12.68 -12.60 32.50
CA VAL A 66 11.54 -13.50 32.67
C VAL A 66 11.90 -14.82 31.97
N ILE A 67 12.17 -15.85 32.78
CA ILE A 67 12.31 -17.24 32.36
C ILE A 67 10.91 -17.84 32.36
N TYR A 68 10.46 -18.39 31.23
CA TYR A 68 9.36 -19.37 31.22
C TYR A 68 9.91 -20.76 30.86
N PRO A 69 9.37 -21.83 31.48
CA PRO A 69 10.01 -23.14 31.48
C PRO A 69 9.84 -23.89 30.17
N SER A 70 10.87 -24.66 29.82
CA SER A 70 10.80 -25.73 28.82
C SER A 70 9.92 -26.87 29.32
N ALA A 71 9.00 -27.34 28.48
CA ALA A 71 8.35 -28.63 28.66
C ALA A 71 8.71 -29.56 27.50
N ASN A 72 9.14 -30.74 27.92
CA ASN A 72 9.78 -31.79 27.16
C ASN A 72 8.90 -32.48 26.11
N THR A 73 9.63 -33.06 25.16
CA THR A 73 9.31 -34.16 24.24
C THR A 73 8.43 -35.26 24.82
N VAL A 74 7.35 -35.62 24.12
CA VAL A 74 6.76 -36.98 24.13
C VAL A 74 6.28 -37.34 22.71
N ASN A 75 6.45 -38.62 22.40
CA ASN A 75 6.46 -39.28 21.10
C ASN A 75 5.15 -39.26 20.30
N ASN A 76 5.31 -39.25 18.97
CA ASN A 76 4.33 -39.66 17.96
C ASN A 76 4.07 -41.18 18.07
N PRO A 77 2.84 -41.66 17.84
CA PRO A 77 2.65 -42.39 16.59
C PRO A 77 1.26 -42.23 15.93
N SER A 78 1.27 -42.40 14.60
CA SER A 78 0.23 -42.96 13.70
C SER A 78 -0.94 -42.09 13.19
N ASN A 79 -0.86 -41.74 11.90
CA ASN A 79 -1.80 -42.04 10.80
C ASN A 79 -3.33 -41.99 11.07
N THR A 80 -4.03 -41.04 10.43
CA THR A 80 -5.00 -41.27 9.32
C THR A 80 -5.68 -39.95 8.87
N PRO A 81 -6.29 -39.89 7.66
CA PRO A 81 -6.33 -38.68 6.85
C PRO A 81 -7.70 -38.00 6.83
N PHE A 82 -7.72 -36.67 6.93
CA PHE A 82 -8.82 -35.86 6.43
C PHE A 82 -8.26 -34.68 5.65
N GLY A 83 -8.13 -34.90 4.34
CA GLY A 83 -7.88 -33.84 3.38
C GLY A 83 -9.14 -32.99 3.23
N VAL A 84 -9.08 -31.75 3.69
CA VAL A 84 -9.96 -30.70 3.20
C VAL A 84 -9.26 -30.03 2.02
N ALA A 85 -9.72 -30.37 0.83
CA ALA A 85 -9.36 -29.70 -0.41
C ALA A 85 -9.84 -28.24 -0.34
N TYR A 86 -8.92 -27.29 -0.46
CA TYR A 86 -9.28 -25.91 -0.75
C TYR A 86 -9.66 -25.80 -2.23
N PRO A 87 -10.81 -25.22 -2.59
CA PRO A 87 -11.18 -25.05 -3.99
C PRO A 87 -10.15 -24.15 -4.67
N SER A 88 -9.51 -24.73 -5.68
CA SER A 88 -8.69 -24.03 -6.66
C SER A 88 -9.55 -23.02 -7.43
N ASN A 89 -8.98 -21.82 -7.60
CA ASN A 89 -9.29 -20.83 -8.63
C ASN A 89 -10.67 -20.90 -9.29
N THR A 90 -11.62 -20.15 -8.74
CA THR A 90 -12.64 -19.50 -9.57
C THR A 90 -12.57 -18.00 -9.36
N ALA A 91 -12.34 -17.30 -10.47
CA ALA A 91 -12.44 -15.86 -10.55
C ALA A 91 -13.86 -15.46 -10.17
N PHE A 92 -14.04 -14.87 -8.99
CA PHE A 92 -15.25 -14.12 -8.68
C PHE A 92 -15.23 -12.82 -9.48
N GLY A 93 -15.69 -12.92 -10.73
CA GLY A 93 -16.18 -11.77 -11.47
C GLY A 93 -17.44 -11.26 -10.77
N VAL A 94 -17.38 -10.02 -10.29
CA VAL A 94 -18.57 -9.30 -9.85
C VAL A 94 -19.44 -9.09 -11.10
N ALA A 95 -20.58 -9.76 -11.15
CA ALA A 95 -21.55 -9.64 -12.23
C ALA A 95 -22.25 -8.27 -12.13
N TYR A 96 -22.25 -7.49 -13.21
CA TYR A 96 -23.13 -6.35 -13.38
C TYR A 96 -24.55 -6.86 -13.72
N PRO A 97 -25.62 -6.33 -13.10
CA PRO A 97 -26.97 -6.71 -13.47
C PRO A 97 -27.34 -6.11 -14.83
N ASN A 98 -27.51 -6.97 -15.84
CA ASN A 98 -28.13 -6.64 -17.10
C ASN A 98 -29.65 -6.85 -16.95
N THR A 99 -30.43 -5.77 -16.94
CA THR A 99 -31.89 -5.82 -16.93
C THR A 99 -32.39 -6.14 -18.33
N ASN A 100 -32.86 -7.37 -18.57
CA ASN A 100 -33.72 -7.68 -19.69
C ASN A 100 -34.96 -8.45 -19.21
N THR A 101 -36.09 -7.75 -19.23
CA THR A 101 -37.45 -8.29 -19.17
C THR A 101 -37.78 -9.07 -20.44
N PRO A 102 -38.60 -10.15 -20.38
CA PRO A 102 -39.00 -10.90 -21.56
C PRO A 102 -40.34 -10.43 -22.13
N GLY A 103 -40.38 -10.23 -23.44
CA GLY A 103 -41.57 -10.46 -24.26
C GLY A 103 -42.22 -9.22 -24.84
N GLU A 104 -42.00 -8.97 -26.13
CA GLU A 104 -43.07 -8.57 -27.04
C GLU A 104 -42.69 -8.94 -28.48
N ARG A 105 -43.68 -9.49 -29.20
CA ARG A 105 -43.60 -10.12 -30.51
C ARG A 105 -44.29 -9.18 -31.49
N TYR A 106 -43.58 -8.65 -32.49
CA TYR A 106 -44.22 -8.06 -33.68
C TYR A 106 -43.55 -8.54 -34.97
N PRO A 107 -44.33 -8.81 -36.04
CA PRO A 107 -43.85 -9.36 -37.29
C PRO A 107 -43.56 -8.26 -38.32
N GLY A 108 -42.72 -8.57 -39.30
CA GLY A 108 -42.84 -7.98 -40.64
C GLY A 108 -41.59 -7.36 -41.25
N ASN A 109 -41.18 -7.98 -42.36
CA ASN A 109 -40.51 -7.42 -43.54
C ASN A 109 -38.98 -7.22 -43.52
N VAL A 110 -38.35 -8.06 -44.35
CA VAL A 110 -37.00 -7.91 -44.91
C VAL A 110 -37.08 -7.03 -46.15
N PRO A 111 -36.10 -6.14 -46.38
CA PRO A 111 -35.53 -6.08 -47.72
C PRO A 111 -33.99 -6.16 -47.74
N ASN A 112 -33.53 -6.85 -48.78
CA ASN A 112 -32.19 -7.12 -49.30
C ASN A 112 -30.98 -6.29 -48.85
N ALA A 113 -29.92 -7.07 -48.56
CA ALA A 113 -28.53 -6.92 -49.00
C ALA A 113 -27.97 -5.49 -49.20
N GLY A 114 -27.14 -5.07 -48.26
CA GLY A 114 -26.25 -3.92 -48.43
C GLY A 114 -25.33 -3.77 -47.22
N THR A 115 -24.07 -4.20 -47.37
CA THR A 115 -22.94 -3.95 -46.46
C THR A 115 -23.12 -4.44 -45.02
N VAL A 116 -22.56 -5.61 -44.71
CA VAL A 116 -22.21 -5.98 -43.34
C VAL A 116 -21.15 -4.98 -42.89
N GLY A 117 -21.60 -3.89 -42.26
CA GLY A 117 -20.73 -3.09 -41.41
C GLY A 117 -20.21 -4.03 -40.34
N VAL A 118 -18.96 -4.47 -40.51
CA VAL A 118 -18.21 -5.09 -39.43
C VAL A 118 -18.10 -4.01 -38.38
N PHE A 119 -19.04 -3.98 -37.44
CA PHE A 119 -18.83 -3.35 -36.15
C PHE A 119 -17.72 -4.18 -35.53
N THR A 120 -16.49 -3.77 -35.79
CA THR A 120 -15.35 -4.19 -34.99
C THR A 120 -15.76 -3.85 -33.58
N SER A 121 -16.08 -4.88 -32.80
CA SER A 121 -16.13 -4.71 -31.36
C SER A 121 -14.79 -4.09 -31.02
N THR A 122 -14.84 -2.88 -30.44
CA THR A 122 -13.64 -2.26 -29.89
C THR A 122 -13.15 -3.23 -28.83
N ALA A 123 -12.22 -4.12 -29.22
CA ALA A 123 -11.61 -5.08 -28.35
C ALA A 123 -11.20 -4.29 -27.11
N LYS A 124 -11.78 -4.67 -25.95
CA LYS A 124 -11.39 -4.18 -24.63
C LYS A 124 -9.87 -4.25 -24.60
N GLY A 125 -9.23 -3.10 -24.79
CA GLY A 125 -7.84 -3.04 -25.23
C GLY A 125 -6.95 -3.81 -24.27
N ASP A 126 -5.98 -4.56 -24.81
CA ASP A 126 -4.95 -5.30 -24.07
C ASP A 126 -4.11 -4.35 -23.19
N LYS A 127 -4.68 -3.87 -22.08
CA LYS A 127 -3.95 -3.08 -21.09
C LYS A 127 -2.85 -3.94 -20.48
N VAL A 128 -1.73 -3.32 -20.16
CA VAL A 128 -0.67 -3.96 -19.38
C VAL A 128 -1.17 -4.13 -17.96
N ASN A 129 -1.15 -5.35 -17.44
CA ASN A 129 -1.47 -5.60 -16.04
C ASN A 129 -0.22 -5.31 -15.19
N LEU A 130 -0.38 -4.46 -14.18
CA LEU A 130 0.66 -4.10 -13.22
C LEU A 130 0.18 -4.46 -11.81
N ASP A 131 0.81 -5.46 -11.21
CA ASP A 131 0.63 -5.73 -9.78
C ASP A 131 1.83 -5.17 -9.00
N VAL A 132 1.56 -4.43 -7.93
CA VAL A 132 2.58 -3.88 -7.04
C VAL A 132 2.30 -4.34 -5.62
N TYR A 133 3.20 -5.14 -5.08
CA TYR A 133 3.18 -5.55 -3.67
C TYR A 133 4.18 -4.71 -2.91
N TYR A 134 3.75 -4.06 -1.83
CA TYR A 134 4.55 -3.07 -1.13
C TYR A 134 4.13 -2.98 0.34
N GLU A 135 4.94 -2.31 1.15
CA GLU A 135 4.58 -1.96 2.52
C GLU A 135 4.76 -0.46 2.76
N THR A 136 3.89 0.08 3.61
CA THR A 136 4.09 1.42 4.18
C THR A 136 5.35 1.44 5.06
N ASN A 137 5.88 2.63 5.33
CA ASN A 137 7.12 2.85 6.11
C ASN A 137 8.42 2.27 5.49
N CYS A 138 8.36 1.52 4.38
CA CYS A 138 9.54 1.11 3.62
C CYS A 138 9.97 2.24 2.65
N PRO A 139 11.17 2.82 2.79
CA PRO A 139 11.60 3.94 1.96
C PRO A 139 11.60 3.65 0.44
N ASP A 140 11.90 2.41 0.04
CA ASP A 140 11.88 2.01 -1.37
C ASP A 140 10.46 1.91 -1.92
N SER A 141 9.51 1.41 -1.13
CA SER A 141 8.09 1.35 -1.48
C SER A 141 7.49 2.74 -1.61
N MET A 142 7.72 3.60 -0.61
CA MET A 142 7.30 5.00 -0.60
C MET A 142 7.82 5.73 -1.83
N ARG A 143 9.12 5.64 -2.09
CA ARG A 143 9.77 6.28 -3.24
C ARG A 143 9.22 5.78 -4.57
N PHE A 144 8.98 4.47 -4.70
CA PHE A 144 8.41 3.91 -5.93
C PHE A 144 6.99 4.41 -6.17
N ILE A 145 6.13 4.41 -5.16
CA ILE A 145 4.74 4.86 -5.33
C ILE A 145 4.70 6.33 -5.77
N VAL A 146 5.44 7.19 -5.07
CA VAL A 146 5.41 8.64 -5.31
C VAL A 146 6.12 9.00 -6.61
N ASN A 147 7.30 8.42 -6.88
CA ASN A 147 8.18 8.90 -7.96
C ASN A 147 8.13 8.04 -9.24
N GLN A 148 7.55 6.84 -9.19
CA GLN A 148 7.42 5.96 -10.36
C GLN A 148 5.96 5.69 -10.68
N LEU A 149 5.21 5.10 -9.75
CA LEU A 149 3.86 4.62 -10.04
C LEU A 149 2.87 5.75 -10.33
N SER A 150 2.71 6.68 -9.39
CA SER A 150 1.76 7.80 -9.51
C SER A 150 1.93 8.62 -10.80
N PRO A 151 3.13 9.14 -11.14
CA PRO A 151 3.31 9.89 -12.39
C PRO A 151 3.14 9.02 -13.64
N THR A 152 3.52 7.74 -13.59
CA THR A 152 3.34 6.82 -14.73
C THR A 152 1.86 6.54 -14.97
N PHE A 153 1.07 6.32 -13.93
CA PHE A 153 -0.36 6.07 -14.05
C PHE A 153 -1.07 7.26 -14.69
N ARG A 154 -0.79 8.49 -14.25
CA ARG A 154 -1.33 9.72 -14.87
C ARG A 154 -1.01 9.83 -16.37
N ASP A 155 0.10 9.24 -16.81
CA ASP A 155 0.45 9.20 -18.22
C ASP A 155 -0.18 8.05 -19.00
N LEU A 156 -0.38 6.90 -18.37
CA LEU A 156 -0.68 5.65 -19.05
C LEU A 156 -1.98 4.97 -18.57
N GLU A 157 -2.85 5.66 -17.83
CA GLU A 157 -4.10 5.12 -17.24
C GLU A 157 -5.00 4.38 -18.24
N ASN A 158 -4.98 4.82 -19.50
CA ASN A 158 -5.75 4.24 -20.60
C ASN A 158 -5.15 2.93 -21.13
N ILE A 159 -3.88 2.61 -20.79
CA ILE A 159 -3.16 1.42 -21.25
C ILE A 159 -2.63 0.52 -20.12
N VAL A 160 -2.78 0.91 -18.85
CA VAL A 160 -2.38 0.10 -17.68
C VAL A 160 -3.57 -0.22 -16.79
N ASP A 161 -3.59 -1.44 -16.26
CA ASP A 161 -4.49 -1.89 -15.20
C ASP A 161 -3.66 -2.17 -13.94
N VAL A 162 -3.79 -1.30 -12.93
CA VAL A 162 -2.96 -1.33 -11.73
C VAL A 162 -3.70 -1.99 -10.57
N ARG A 163 -3.03 -2.93 -9.92
CA ARG A 163 -3.45 -3.52 -8.66
C ARG A 163 -2.39 -3.30 -7.59
N LEU A 164 -2.82 -2.71 -6.48
CA LEU A 164 -1.99 -2.39 -5.33
C LEU A 164 -2.25 -3.38 -4.19
N ILE A 165 -1.20 -3.97 -3.63
CA ILE A 165 -1.28 -4.96 -2.55
C ILE A 165 -0.42 -4.47 -1.37
N PRO A 166 -0.95 -3.62 -0.48
CA PRO A 166 -0.25 -3.18 0.72
C PRO A 166 -0.23 -4.31 1.77
N PHE A 167 0.96 -4.86 2.00
CA PHE A 167 1.27 -5.88 3.01
C PHE A 167 2.78 -6.05 3.14
N GLY A 168 3.45 -6.07 1.99
CA GLY A 168 4.89 -6.22 1.82
C GLY A 168 5.41 -7.53 2.37
N LYS A 169 6.35 -7.49 3.29
CA LYS A 169 7.01 -8.68 3.83
C LYS A 169 6.54 -9.04 5.25
N ALA A 170 5.41 -8.46 5.68
CA ALA A 170 4.77 -8.82 6.93
C ALA A 170 4.42 -10.32 6.98
N ARG A 171 4.12 -10.80 8.19
CA ARG A 171 3.54 -12.13 8.40
C ARG A 171 2.11 -11.99 8.87
N ALA A 172 1.27 -12.91 8.43
CA ALA A 172 -0.13 -12.99 8.83
C ALA A 172 -0.47 -14.43 9.24
N SER A 173 -1.26 -14.57 10.29
CA SER A 173 -1.87 -15.83 10.71
C SER A 173 -3.32 -15.59 11.11
N TYR A 174 -4.12 -16.64 11.02
CA TYR A 174 -5.51 -16.67 11.47
C TYR A 174 -5.72 -17.94 12.29
N ASP A 175 -6.15 -17.78 13.54
CA ASP A 175 -6.55 -18.89 14.39
C ASP A 175 -8.08 -19.08 14.33
N PRO A 176 -8.57 -20.17 13.73
CA PRO A 176 -10.00 -20.43 13.62
C PRO A 176 -10.66 -20.76 14.97
N THR A 177 -9.90 -21.17 15.99
CA THR A 177 -10.43 -21.54 17.31
C THR A 177 -10.80 -20.28 18.10
N SER A 178 -9.93 -19.28 18.08
CA SER A 178 -10.15 -18.00 18.76
C SER A 178 -10.76 -16.92 17.86
N ASN A 179 -10.90 -17.18 16.56
CA ASN A 179 -11.32 -16.22 15.54
C ASN A 179 -10.46 -14.93 15.58
N LYS A 180 -9.13 -15.11 15.62
CA LYS A 180 -8.17 -14.01 15.75
C LYS A 180 -7.20 -13.98 14.59
N TYR A 181 -6.99 -12.76 14.08
CA TYR A 181 -5.91 -12.44 13.17
C TYR A 181 -4.70 -11.91 13.94
N GLU A 182 -3.51 -12.35 13.55
CA GLU A 182 -2.25 -11.79 14.04
C GLU A 182 -1.40 -11.32 12.87
N PHE A 183 -0.78 -10.15 13.04
CA PHE A 183 0.05 -9.52 12.03
C PHE A 183 1.39 -9.10 12.63
N GLN A 184 2.47 -9.42 11.94
CA GLN A 184 3.82 -8.97 12.30
C GLN A 184 4.45 -8.25 11.11
N CYS A 185 4.48 -6.92 11.19
CA CYS A 185 5.06 -6.04 10.18
C CYS A 185 6.52 -5.70 10.48
N HIS A 186 7.30 -5.39 9.45
CA HIS A 186 8.74 -5.14 9.57
C HIS A 186 9.07 -3.86 10.35
N HIS A 187 8.33 -2.79 10.09
CA HIS A 187 8.47 -1.49 10.75
C HIS A 187 7.44 -1.31 11.88
N GLY A 188 6.95 -2.42 12.45
CA GLY A 188 6.07 -2.45 13.61
C GLY A 188 4.61 -2.09 13.32
N PHE A 189 3.87 -1.76 14.38
CA PHE A 189 2.41 -1.56 14.30
C PHE A 189 1.98 -0.46 13.32
N ALA A 190 2.77 0.63 13.22
CA ALA A 190 2.46 1.73 12.32
C ALA A 190 2.41 1.29 10.84
N GLU A 191 3.29 0.38 10.43
CA GLU A 191 3.24 -0.22 9.08
C GLU A 191 1.99 -1.08 8.89
N CYS A 192 1.67 -1.95 9.85
CA CYS A 192 0.48 -2.80 9.76
C CYS A 192 -0.79 -1.95 9.65
N TYR A 193 -0.91 -0.90 10.46
CA TYR A 193 -2.04 0.01 10.40
C TYR A 193 -2.04 0.80 9.08
N GLY A 194 -0.90 1.31 8.62
CA GLY A 194 -0.76 1.99 7.33
C GLY A 194 -1.18 1.11 6.14
N ASN A 195 -0.70 -0.15 6.11
CA ASN A 195 -1.08 -1.14 5.10
C ASN A 195 -2.59 -1.40 5.12
N THR A 196 -3.19 -1.49 6.31
CA THR A 196 -4.63 -1.69 6.49
C THR A 196 -5.44 -0.50 6.00
N VAL A 197 -5.05 0.73 6.36
CA VAL A 197 -5.70 1.97 5.90
C VAL A 197 -5.70 2.05 4.37
N GLN A 198 -4.57 1.74 3.73
CA GLN A 198 -4.48 1.75 2.27
C GLN A 198 -5.29 0.63 1.63
N GLY A 199 -5.30 -0.57 2.22
CA GLY A 199 -6.16 -1.68 1.78
C GLY A 199 -7.65 -1.34 1.87
N CYS A 200 -8.08 -0.71 2.97
CA CYS A 200 -9.44 -0.21 3.14
C CYS A 200 -9.79 0.88 2.12
N ALA A 201 -8.88 1.80 1.81
CA ALA A 201 -9.10 2.80 0.77
C ALA A 201 -9.30 2.15 -0.61
N ILE A 202 -8.52 1.13 -0.96
CA ILE A 202 -8.69 0.37 -2.21
C ILE A 202 -10.05 -0.34 -2.23
N SER A 203 -10.46 -0.96 -1.11
CA SER A 203 -11.76 -1.64 -0.99
C SER A 203 -12.95 -0.68 -1.16
N LEU A 204 -12.91 0.47 -0.49
CA LEU A 204 -14.00 1.44 -0.46
C LEU A 204 -14.06 2.33 -1.70
N TYR A 205 -12.91 2.58 -2.34
CA TYR A 205 -12.75 3.44 -3.52
C TYR A 205 -12.01 2.66 -4.63
N PRO A 206 -12.69 1.76 -5.34
CA PRO A 206 -12.06 0.83 -6.28
C PRO A 206 -11.52 1.51 -7.56
N ASP A 207 -11.91 2.75 -7.82
CA ASP A 207 -11.30 3.54 -8.89
C ASP A 207 -9.80 3.77 -8.62
N VAL A 208 -8.96 3.37 -9.57
CA VAL A 208 -7.51 3.34 -9.40
C VAL A 208 -6.93 4.73 -9.21
N GLU A 209 -7.38 5.70 -10.00
CA GLU A 209 -6.91 7.09 -9.87
C GLU A 209 -7.18 7.60 -8.45
N THR A 210 -8.40 7.38 -7.96
CA THR A 210 -8.85 7.83 -6.64
C THR A 210 -8.00 7.25 -5.52
N HIS A 211 -7.87 5.91 -5.44
CA HIS A 211 -7.11 5.31 -4.33
C HIS A 211 -5.60 5.52 -4.48
N LEU A 212 -5.07 5.56 -5.71
CA LEU A 212 -3.64 5.80 -5.92
C LEU A 212 -3.26 7.22 -5.52
N ASN A 213 -4.10 8.22 -5.78
CA ASN A 213 -3.87 9.59 -5.33
C ASN A 213 -3.88 9.70 -3.80
N PHE A 214 -4.76 8.95 -3.11
CA PHE A 214 -4.78 8.86 -1.66
C PHE A 214 -3.51 8.18 -1.12
N ILE A 215 -3.15 7.01 -1.65
CA ILE A 215 -1.99 6.23 -1.24
C ILE A 215 -0.70 7.03 -1.49
N SER A 216 -0.53 7.60 -2.69
CA SER A 216 0.63 8.43 -3.02
C SER A 216 0.75 9.67 -2.12
N CYS A 217 -0.38 10.24 -1.67
CA CYS A 217 -0.34 11.29 -0.67
C CYS A 217 0.18 10.75 0.67
N MET A 218 -0.27 9.58 1.13
CA MET A 218 0.21 9.02 2.40
C MET A 218 1.70 8.68 2.35
N GLU A 219 2.15 8.03 1.27
CA GLU A 219 3.53 7.63 1.02
C GLU A 219 4.49 8.83 0.88
N SER A 220 3.96 10.05 0.70
CA SER A 220 4.76 11.28 0.68
C SER A 220 5.17 11.80 2.07
N TYR A 221 4.64 11.21 3.15
CA TYR A 221 4.98 11.57 4.53
C TYR A 221 5.94 10.56 5.17
N PRO A 222 6.82 10.99 6.10
CA PRO A 222 7.72 10.07 6.81
C PRO A 222 7.01 8.95 7.60
N ARG A 223 5.75 9.19 7.98
CA ARG A 223 4.87 8.21 8.65
C ARG A 223 3.52 8.17 7.93
N PRO A 224 3.36 7.33 6.90
CA PRO A 224 2.11 7.18 6.15
C PRO A 224 0.88 6.99 7.04
N SER A 225 0.97 6.16 8.09
CA SER A 225 -0.13 5.90 9.06
C SER A 225 -0.75 7.16 9.65
N ASP A 226 0.07 8.17 9.94
CA ASP A 226 -0.35 9.39 10.65
C ASP A 226 -0.97 10.41 9.69
N SER A 227 -0.81 10.18 8.38
CA SER A 227 -1.20 11.12 7.33
C SER A 227 -2.58 10.83 6.71
N GLY A 228 -3.18 9.69 7.03
CA GLY A 228 -4.40 9.18 6.37
C GLY A 228 -5.54 10.19 6.34
N GLN A 229 -5.91 10.78 7.48
CA GLN A 229 -6.99 11.79 7.52
C GLN A 229 -6.69 13.02 6.67
N LYS A 230 -5.44 13.50 6.70
CA LYS A 230 -5.01 14.66 5.91
C LYS A 230 -5.10 14.36 4.41
N CYS A 231 -4.70 13.16 4.00
CA CYS A 231 -4.75 12.73 2.61
C CYS A 231 -6.16 12.45 2.13
N ALA A 232 -7.02 11.86 2.96
CA ALA A 232 -8.43 11.68 2.66
C ALA A 232 -9.10 13.03 2.40
N ARG A 233 -8.85 14.04 3.24
CA ARG A 233 -9.36 15.41 3.02
C ARG A 233 -8.91 16.00 1.69
N ARG A 234 -7.63 15.83 1.32
CA ARG A 234 -7.08 16.34 0.05
C ARG A 234 -7.73 15.71 -1.17
N GLN A 235 -8.11 14.43 -1.07
CA GLN A 235 -8.74 13.68 -2.16
C GLN A 235 -10.27 13.65 -2.04
N SER A 236 -10.86 14.44 -1.13
CA SER A 236 -12.31 14.46 -0.86
C SER A 236 -12.91 13.08 -0.50
N LEU A 237 -12.12 12.23 0.17
CA LEU A 237 -12.56 10.91 0.65
C LEU A 237 -13.11 10.99 2.08
N ASP A 238 -14.08 10.13 2.39
CA ASP A 238 -14.62 9.99 3.74
C ASP A 238 -13.63 9.20 4.61
N TRP A 239 -12.78 9.93 5.34
CA TRP A 239 -11.82 9.36 6.28
C TRP A 239 -12.49 8.45 7.31
N ARG A 240 -13.68 8.80 7.80
CA ARG A 240 -14.37 8.03 8.85
C ARG A 240 -14.75 6.65 8.34
N LYS A 241 -15.10 6.49 7.06
CA LYS A 241 -15.30 5.16 6.45
C LYS A 241 -14.00 4.37 6.40
N ILE A 242 -12.91 5.01 5.96
CA ILE A 242 -11.59 4.37 5.84
C ILE A 242 -11.08 3.91 7.21
N SER A 243 -11.08 4.79 8.21
CA SER A 243 -10.59 4.47 9.56
C SER A 243 -11.46 3.43 10.23
N LYS A 244 -12.80 3.51 10.09
CA LYS A 244 -13.70 2.49 10.62
C LYS A 244 -13.43 1.11 10.03
N CYS A 245 -13.14 1.03 8.73
CA CYS A 245 -12.71 -0.23 8.11
C CYS A 245 -11.38 -0.70 8.71
N ALA A 246 -10.39 0.19 8.81
CA ALA A 246 -9.05 -0.15 9.27
C ALA A 246 -8.99 -0.61 10.73
N ASP A 247 -9.82 -0.01 11.59
CA ASP A 247 -9.96 -0.37 13.01
C ASP A 247 -10.85 -1.62 13.21
N GLY A 248 -11.56 -2.04 12.17
CA GLY A 248 -12.58 -3.08 12.21
C GLY A 248 -12.11 -4.45 11.74
N GLU A 249 -13.05 -5.40 11.74
CA GLU A 249 -12.81 -6.76 11.26
C GLU A 249 -12.54 -6.80 9.74
N GLU A 250 -13.18 -5.91 8.98
CA GLU A 250 -12.96 -5.77 7.54
C GLU A 250 -11.48 -5.46 7.22
N GLY A 251 -10.87 -4.52 7.94
CA GLY A 251 -9.45 -4.18 7.77
C GLY A 251 -8.54 -5.39 8.02
N LYS A 252 -8.80 -6.18 9.07
CA LYS A 252 -8.02 -7.40 9.35
C LYS A 252 -8.17 -8.43 8.22
N GLN A 253 -9.39 -8.64 7.74
CA GLN A 253 -9.64 -9.56 6.62
C GLN A 253 -8.92 -9.11 5.34
N ILE A 254 -8.93 -7.81 5.05
CA ILE A 254 -8.21 -7.22 3.92
C ILE A 254 -6.70 -7.43 4.07
N LEU A 255 -6.13 -7.11 5.23
CA LEU A 255 -4.70 -7.26 5.46
C LEU A 255 -4.26 -8.74 5.39
N PHE A 256 -5.06 -9.66 5.96
CA PHE A 256 -4.83 -11.10 5.86
C PHE A 256 -4.88 -11.58 4.41
N ARG A 257 -5.89 -11.15 3.63
CA ARG A 257 -6.00 -11.48 2.20
C ARG A 257 -4.81 -10.96 1.40
N ASN A 258 -4.34 -9.75 1.67
CA ASN A 258 -3.14 -9.22 1.02
C ASN A 258 -1.90 -10.05 1.39
N GLY A 259 -1.84 -10.56 2.62
CA GLY A 259 -0.81 -11.51 3.05
C GLY A 259 -0.83 -12.82 2.27
N GLU A 260 -2.00 -13.42 2.10
CA GLU A 260 -2.15 -14.65 1.30
C GLU A 260 -1.81 -14.42 -0.18
N LEU A 261 -2.21 -13.28 -0.76
CA LEU A 261 -1.83 -12.89 -2.13
C LEU A 261 -0.32 -12.75 -2.27
N THR A 262 0.35 -12.16 -1.28
CA THR A 262 1.81 -11.98 -1.30
C THR A 262 2.52 -13.33 -1.12
N LYS A 263 2.06 -14.17 -0.20
CA LYS A 263 2.60 -15.50 0.07
C LYS A 263 2.47 -16.44 -1.13
N ALA A 264 1.43 -16.26 -1.93
CA ALA A 264 1.20 -17.05 -3.15
C ALA A 264 2.13 -16.68 -4.32
N LEU A 265 2.94 -15.62 -4.20
CA LEU A 265 3.89 -15.24 -5.24
C LEU A 265 4.91 -16.34 -5.54
N GLN A 266 5.22 -16.48 -6.83
CA GLN A 266 6.29 -17.34 -7.33
C GLN A 266 7.15 -16.51 -8.30
N PRO A 267 8.45 -16.28 -8.00
CA PRO A 267 9.15 -16.68 -6.77
C PRO A 267 8.62 -15.94 -5.52
N ALA A 268 8.94 -16.47 -4.33
CA ALA A 268 8.57 -15.83 -3.07
C ALA A 268 9.21 -14.43 -2.94
N VAL A 269 8.49 -13.50 -2.30
CA VAL A 269 8.94 -12.11 -2.14
C VAL A 269 10.22 -12.03 -1.30
N THR A 270 11.25 -11.37 -1.83
CA THR A 270 12.51 -11.13 -1.11
C THR A 270 12.77 -9.65 -0.85
N PHE A 271 12.14 -8.77 -1.63
CA PHE A 271 12.29 -7.32 -1.63
C PHE A 271 10.94 -6.66 -1.90
N VAL A 272 10.74 -5.43 -1.41
CA VAL A 272 9.58 -4.60 -1.72
C VAL A 272 10.02 -3.18 -2.11
N PRO A 273 9.35 -2.54 -3.08
CA PRO A 273 8.15 -3.00 -3.76
C PRO A 273 8.46 -4.13 -4.74
N TRP A 274 7.57 -5.11 -4.85
CA TRP A 274 7.67 -6.25 -5.76
C TRP A 274 6.71 -6.04 -6.92
N ILE A 275 7.27 -6.06 -8.13
CA ILE A 275 6.58 -5.56 -9.32
C ILE A 275 6.38 -6.71 -10.31
N ASN A 276 5.12 -6.94 -10.70
CA ASN A 276 4.79 -7.89 -11.76
C ASN A 276 4.20 -7.12 -12.96
N ILE A 277 4.70 -7.44 -14.15
CA ILE A 277 4.19 -6.92 -15.41
C ILE A 277 3.56 -8.09 -16.18
N ASN A 278 2.29 -7.96 -16.54
CA ASN A 278 1.50 -9.02 -17.14
C ASN A 278 1.59 -10.35 -16.35
N LYS A 279 1.49 -10.25 -15.02
CA LYS A 279 1.60 -11.38 -14.07
C LYS A 279 2.96 -12.08 -14.04
N VAL A 280 3.99 -11.52 -14.70
CA VAL A 280 5.34 -12.06 -14.71
C VAL A 280 6.26 -11.21 -13.84
N HIS A 281 7.07 -11.89 -13.03
CA HIS A 281 8.17 -11.28 -12.28
C HIS A 281 9.52 -11.78 -12.79
N THR A 282 10.47 -10.88 -12.96
CA THR A 282 11.89 -11.22 -13.17
C THR A 282 12.76 -10.14 -12.54
N ASP A 283 14.01 -10.47 -12.20
CA ASP A 283 14.98 -9.48 -11.72
C ASP A 283 15.15 -8.30 -12.71
N SER A 284 15.01 -8.56 -14.00
CA SER A 284 15.07 -7.53 -15.06
C SER A 284 13.88 -6.58 -14.96
N ILE A 285 12.65 -7.12 -14.87
CA ILE A 285 11.42 -6.33 -14.67
C ILE A 285 11.55 -5.51 -13.39
N GLN A 286 11.95 -6.13 -12.28
CA GLN A 286 12.09 -5.48 -10.98
C GLN A 286 13.08 -4.31 -11.06
N ARG A 287 14.32 -4.55 -11.50
CA ARG A 287 15.36 -3.50 -11.56
C ARG A 287 15.02 -2.36 -12.52
N LYS A 288 14.43 -2.67 -13.68
CA LYS A 288 14.05 -1.66 -14.67
C LYS A 288 12.87 -0.83 -14.17
N SER A 289 11.86 -1.48 -13.58
CA SER A 289 10.65 -0.80 -13.09
C SER A 289 10.94 0.15 -11.93
N LEU A 290 11.89 -0.19 -11.06
CA LEU A 290 12.35 0.72 -9.99
C LEU A 290 13.03 1.99 -10.52
N ARG A 291 13.56 1.97 -11.75
CA ARG A 291 14.27 3.10 -12.37
C ARG A 291 13.40 3.90 -13.33
N ASN A 292 12.60 3.20 -14.13
CA ASN A 292 11.74 3.77 -15.15
C ASN A 292 10.56 2.84 -15.44
N LEU A 293 9.57 2.83 -14.54
CA LEU A 293 8.35 2.03 -14.70
C LEU A 293 7.62 2.34 -16.02
N LYS A 294 7.55 3.62 -16.39
CA LYS A 294 6.88 4.09 -17.61
C LYS A 294 7.43 3.38 -18.85
N SER A 295 8.76 3.32 -19.00
CA SER A 295 9.40 2.59 -20.10
C SER A 295 9.06 1.11 -20.10
N VAL A 296 9.03 0.45 -18.94
CA VAL A 296 8.70 -0.98 -18.86
C VAL A 296 7.26 -1.25 -19.28
N ILE A 297 6.32 -0.39 -18.91
CA ILE A 297 4.92 -0.49 -19.34
C ILE A 297 4.80 -0.25 -20.84
N CYS A 298 5.48 0.77 -21.36
CA CYS A 298 5.50 1.05 -22.79
C CYS A 298 6.06 -0.11 -23.62
N ASP A 299 7.16 -0.71 -23.18
CA ASP A 299 7.75 -1.89 -23.83
C ASP A 299 6.80 -3.10 -23.80
N ALA A 300 6.00 -3.24 -22.74
CA ALA A 300 5.04 -4.32 -22.57
C ALA A 300 3.71 -4.09 -23.32
N TYR A 301 3.42 -2.86 -23.72
CA TYR A 301 2.18 -2.49 -24.41
C TYR A 301 2.31 -2.75 -25.91
N LYS A 302 1.36 -3.50 -26.48
CA LYS A 302 1.47 -4.02 -27.86
C LYS A 302 1.19 -3.00 -28.96
N ARG A 303 0.80 -1.76 -28.62
CA ARG A 303 0.37 -0.74 -29.59
C ARG A 303 1.14 0.55 -29.37
N PRO A 304 1.33 1.39 -30.39
CA PRO A 304 1.85 2.73 -30.22
C PRO A 304 0.96 3.54 -29.25
N HIS A 305 1.59 4.31 -28.37
CA HIS A 305 0.88 5.21 -27.46
C HIS A 305 1.66 6.54 -27.39
N PRO A 306 1.04 7.73 -27.52
CA PRO A 306 1.75 9.01 -27.64
C PRO A 306 2.59 9.43 -26.43
N LYS A 307 2.33 8.83 -25.26
CA LYS A 307 3.09 9.05 -24.03
C LYS A 307 4.15 7.97 -23.79
N CYS A 308 4.17 6.94 -24.64
CA CYS A 308 5.35 6.18 -24.94
C CYS A 308 6.11 6.93 -26.07
#